data_AF-A0A9E6SDG6-F1
#
_entry.id   AF-A0A9E6SDG6-F1
#
_cell.length_a   1.000
_cell.length_b   1.000
_cell.length_c   1.000
_cell.angle_alpha   90.00
_cell.angle_beta   90.00
_cell.angle_gamma   90.00
#
_symmetry.space_group_name_H-M   'P 1'
#
loop_
_entity.id
_entity.type
_entity.pdbx_description
1 polymer ?
#
loop_
_entity_poly.entity_id
_entity_poly.type
_entity_poly.pdbx_seq_one_letter_code
_entity_poly.pdbx_strand_id
1 'polypeptide(L)'
;MADTDTLFFDFAKQTINANALAAARKTLTAHGAIKQFQALARGNVTNVTEGRAATHMRERAPNGTDHTSLRVLADQIAERGIRTIVNVGIGGSDLGLRLADDAFRAALLHTRVSLRFCAGLDPAEWHEATSDLDPATTAFVLASKSFTTLETLNTGDRAKQWLGAHATSNLFATTANAERAQAYGIAPGNISAFAESVGGRYSIWSSINLPLRVAYGNAPVDQMLAGAHALDQRVLANHAFESSPYIAAIARQYNRNTLGLTSQVIVPYAWGLRRLAEYLQQLVMESNGKRVNVRGEAIASDPCAAIWGTVGTAAQHAYFQWLHQHPEGAAVDIIAIRPSADPGAIALFENAVAQARALAFGFEPEASDPLGAHKRTTGQRPNTFIGLSTLSPYALGQLLAHYEASVFVEALLNEINPFDQFGVEYGKLLAKQVASASGDASFDGSTAEILAWGRGEARSAV
;
A
#
# COMPACT_ATOMS: atom_id res chain seq x y z
N MET A 1 15.93 -20.42 3.54
CA MET A 1 14.90 -20.16 2.51
C MET A 1 13.58 -20.03 3.23
N ALA A 2 12.81 -18.98 2.94
CA ALA A 2 11.59 -18.62 3.68
C ALA A 2 10.34 -18.74 2.78
N ASP A 3 10.39 -19.68 1.85
CA ASP A 3 9.51 -19.78 0.69
C ASP A 3 8.10 -20.18 1.07
N THR A 4 7.12 -19.60 0.39
CA THR A 4 5.74 -20.10 0.35
C THR A 4 5.55 -21.09 -0.80
N ASP A 5 4.33 -21.59 -0.93
CA ASP A 5 3.89 -22.39 -2.08
C ASP A 5 3.92 -21.62 -3.41
N THR A 6 3.79 -20.28 -3.39
CA THR A 6 3.81 -19.46 -4.60
C THR A 6 4.89 -18.36 -4.64
N LEU A 7 5.53 -18.05 -3.51
CA LEU A 7 6.59 -17.04 -3.41
C LEU A 7 7.92 -17.67 -2.96
N PHE A 8 8.99 -17.25 -3.62
CA PHE A 8 10.37 -17.52 -3.28
C PHE A 8 11.00 -16.26 -2.69
N PHE A 9 11.73 -16.38 -1.57
CA PHE A 9 12.42 -15.25 -0.94
C PHE A 9 13.92 -15.53 -0.80
N ASP A 10 14.74 -14.77 -1.53
CA ASP A 10 16.20 -14.77 -1.42
C ASP A 10 16.70 -13.51 -0.70
N PHE A 11 17.18 -13.72 0.53
CA PHE A 11 17.82 -12.69 1.36
C PHE A 11 19.36 -12.80 1.33
N ALA A 12 19.96 -13.67 0.51
CA ALA A 12 21.39 -13.94 0.55
C ALA A 12 22.26 -12.74 0.12
N LYS A 13 21.67 -11.75 -0.55
CA LYS A 13 22.33 -10.50 -0.97
C LYS A 13 22.03 -9.34 -0.01
N GLN A 14 21.45 -9.62 1.15
CA GLN A 14 21.45 -8.70 2.28
C GLN A 14 22.81 -8.75 2.99
N THR A 15 23.24 -7.65 3.60
CA THR A 15 24.52 -7.57 4.34
C THR A 15 24.38 -7.88 5.82
N ILE A 16 23.18 -8.32 6.24
CA ILE A 16 22.91 -8.68 7.62
C ILE A 16 23.67 -9.96 8.02
N ASN A 17 24.34 -9.93 9.17
CA ASN A 17 25.07 -11.08 9.69
C ASN A 17 24.25 -11.89 10.73
N ALA A 18 24.76 -13.09 11.06
CA ALA A 18 24.09 -14.00 12.01
C ALA A 18 23.90 -13.39 13.41
N ASN A 19 24.83 -12.54 13.87
CA ASN A 19 24.74 -11.88 15.17
C ASN A 19 23.60 -10.86 15.20
N ALA A 20 23.44 -10.06 14.15
CA ALA A 20 22.35 -9.11 14.01
C ALA A 20 20.99 -9.81 13.96
N LEU A 21 20.88 -10.91 13.20
CA LEU A 21 19.68 -11.76 13.18
C LEU A 21 19.36 -12.32 14.57
N ALA A 22 20.36 -12.86 15.28
CA ALA A 22 20.17 -13.41 16.61
C ALA A 22 19.76 -12.35 17.64
N ALA A 23 20.37 -11.16 17.58
CA ALA A 23 20.03 -10.02 18.44
C ALA A 23 18.57 -9.57 18.22
N ALA A 24 18.16 -9.38 16.98
CA ALA A 24 16.80 -8.96 16.67
C ALA A 24 15.75 -10.02 17.07
N ARG A 25 16.06 -11.31 16.89
CA ARG A 25 15.20 -12.42 17.38
C ARG A 25 15.05 -12.40 18.90
N LYS A 26 16.14 -12.11 19.63
CA LYS A 26 16.10 -11.95 21.09
C LYS A 26 15.20 -10.78 21.49
N THR A 27 15.32 -9.63 20.82
CA THR A 27 14.45 -8.47 21.03
C THR A 27 12.98 -8.82 20.78
N LEU A 28 12.66 -9.41 19.63
CA LEU A 28 11.29 -9.82 19.29
C LEU A 28 10.70 -10.83 20.27
N THR A 29 11.53 -11.76 20.77
CA THR A 29 11.12 -12.70 21.82
C THR A 29 10.79 -11.98 23.11
N ALA A 30 11.65 -11.04 23.54
CA ALA A 30 11.43 -10.23 24.74
C ALA A 30 10.16 -9.36 24.63
N HIS A 31 9.89 -8.80 23.45
CA HIS A 31 8.68 -8.03 23.17
C HIS A 31 7.43 -8.91 22.94
N GLY A 32 7.58 -10.24 23.02
CA GLY A 32 6.47 -11.18 22.89
C GLY A 32 5.83 -11.19 21.50
N ALA A 33 6.61 -11.04 20.42
CA ALA A 33 6.12 -10.86 19.06
C ALA A 33 5.04 -11.88 18.64
N ILE A 34 5.22 -13.16 18.97
CA ILE A 34 4.23 -14.21 18.67
C ILE A 34 2.90 -13.95 19.39
N LYS A 35 2.94 -13.57 20.67
CA LYS A 35 1.72 -13.23 21.43
C LYS A 35 1.03 -12.00 20.86
N GLN A 36 1.80 -11.02 20.38
CA GLN A 36 1.25 -9.81 19.76
C GLN A 36 0.60 -10.11 18.40
N PHE A 37 1.19 -10.97 17.56
CA PHE A 37 0.53 -11.45 16.34
C PHE A 37 -0.72 -12.28 16.65
N GLN A 38 -0.70 -13.13 17.68
CA GLN A 38 -1.89 -13.86 18.11
C GLN A 38 -3.00 -12.91 18.60
N ALA A 39 -2.63 -11.84 19.31
CA ALA A 39 -3.57 -10.80 19.73
C ALA A 39 -4.18 -10.09 18.51
N LEU A 40 -3.36 -9.73 17.51
CA LEU A 40 -3.79 -9.15 16.25
C LEU A 40 -4.76 -10.06 15.50
N ALA A 41 -4.42 -11.34 15.33
CA ALA A 41 -5.26 -12.33 14.65
C ALA A 41 -6.60 -12.58 15.36
N ARG A 42 -6.64 -12.49 16.69
CA ARG A 42 -7.87 -12.65 17.49
C ARG A 42 -8.72 -11.38 17.52
N GLY A 43 -8.18 -10.23 17.08
CA GLY A 43 -8.84 -8.93 17.16
C GLY A 43 -8.86 -8.36 18.58
N ASN A 44 -7.81 -8.62 19.36
CA ASN A 44 -7.58 -7.96 20.64
C ASN A 44 -7.07 -6.53 20.41
N VAL A 45 -7.04 -5.73 21.49
CA VAL A 45 -6.45 -4.38 21.45
C VAL A 45 -4.97 -4.47 21.12
N THR A 46 -4.60 -3.92 19.96
CA THR A 46 -3.22 -3.82 19.46
C THR A 46 -2.89 -2.40 19.01
N ASN A 47 -3.90 -1.57 18.76
CA ASN A 47 -3.77 -0.14 18.61
C ASN A 47 -3.91 0.50 20.00
N VAL A 48 -2.78 0.63 20.68
CA VAL A 48 -2.73 1.01 22.09
C VAL A 48 -3.06 2.49 22.34
N THR A 49 -2.73 3.38 21.40
CA THR A 49 -2.96 4.83 21.57
C THR A 49 -4.43 5.21 21.38
N GLU A 50 -5.15 4.47 20.55
CA GLU A 50 -6.60 4.67 20.35
C GLU A 50 -7.46 3.68 21.17
N GLY A 51 -6.85 2.77 21.92
CA GLY A 51 -7.56 1.77 22.74
C GLY A 51 -8.38 0.77 21.93
N ARG A 52 -7.94 0.43 20.72
CA ARG A 52 -8.72 -0.32 19.72
C ARG A 52 -8.02 -1.59 19.26
N ALA A 53 -8.81 -2.53 18.76
CA ALA A 53 -8.28 -3.64 17.98
C ALA A 53 -7.84 -3.17 16.58
N ALA A 54 -6.87 -3.87 15.99
CA ALA A 54 -6.64 -3.87 14.55
C ALA A 54 -7.08 -5.24 14.00
N THR A 55 -8.01 -5.28 13.04
CA THR A 55 -8.70 -6.52 12.66
C THR A 55 -8.51 -6.95 11.20
N HIS A 56 -7.55 -6.39 10.48
CA HIS A 56 -7.35 -6.71 9.06
C HIS A 56 -7.05 -8.21 8.80
N MET A 57 -6.37 -8.92 9.71
CA MET A 57 -6.20 -10.38 9.59
C MET A 57 -7.52 -11.15 9.70
N ARG A 58 -8.52 -10.62 10.43
CA ARG A 58 -9.85 -11.26 10.52
C ARG A 58 -10.64 -11.12 9.22
N GLU A 59 -10.41 -10.08 8.45
CA GLU A 59 -11.08 -9.89 7.15
C GLU A 59 -10.74 -11.01 6.15
N ARG A 60 -9.59 -11.67 6.31
CA ARG A 60 -9.12 -12.73 5.41
C ARG A 60 -9.12 -14.12 6.04
N ALA A 61 -9.42 -14.24 7.33
CA ALA A 61 -9.52 -15.53 8.00
C ALA A 61 -10.85 -16.25 7.62
N PRO A 62 -10.84 -17.57 7.35
CA PRO A 62 -12.05 -18.32 6.99
C PRO A 62 -13.20 -18.21 8.01
N ASN A 63 -12.86 -18.13 9.30
CA ASN A 63 -13.82 -17.97 10.41
C ASN A 63 -13.82 -16.54 10.97
N GLY A 64 -13.41 -15.56 10.15
CA GLY A 64 -13.28 -14.16 10.52
C GLY A 64 -14.50 -13.33 10.16
N THR A 65 -14.33 -12.32 9.29
CA THR A 65 -15.43 -11.47 8.83
C THR A 65 -16.31 -12.22 7.79
N ASP A 66 -17.63 -12.12 7.93
CA ASP A 66 -18.57 -12.68 6.95
C ASP A 66 -18.75 -11.73 5.76
N HIS A 67 -18.25 -12.16 4.60
CA HIS A 67 -18.36 -11.42 3.33
C HIS A 67 -19.59 -11.79 2.50
N THR A 68 -20.55 -12.57 3.03
CA THR A 68 -21.68 -13.08 2.24
C THR A 68 -22.54 -11.98 1.65
N SER A 69 -22.96 -10.99 2.44
CA SER A 69 -23.75 -9.86 1.94
C SER A 69 -22.99 -9.03 0.91
N LEU A 70 -21.68 -8.88 1.08
CA LEU A 70 -20.80 -8.18 0.14
C LEU A 70 -20.72 -8.90 -1.21
N ARG A 71 -20.56 -10.24 -1.19
CA ARG A 71 -20.55 -11.07 -2.40
C ARG A 71 -21.86 -10.95 -3.19
N VAL A 72 -22.99 -11.04 -2.49
CA VAL A 72 -24.32 -10.91 -3.08
C VAL A 72 -24.50 -9.52 -3.71
N LEU A 73 -24.14 -8.45 -3.00
CA LEU A 73 -24.24 -7.10 -3.54
C LEU A 73 -23.37 -6.92 -4.78
N ALA A 74 -22.14 -7.46 -4.77
CA ALA A 74 -21.23 -7.33 -5.92
C ALA A 74 -21.81 -7.98 -7.19
N ASP A 75 -22.43 -9.16 -7.07
CA ASP A 75 -23.07 -9.84 -8.20
C ASP A 75 -24.33 -9.09 -8.65
N GLN A 76 -25.15 -8.61 -7.71
CA GLN A 76 -26.31 -7.77 -8.02
C GLN A 76 -25.92 -6.50 -8.79
N ILE A 77 -24.83 -5.83 -8.44
CA ILE A 77 -24.36 -4.64 -9.17
C ILE A 77 -23.96 -5.02 -10.60
N ALA A 78 -23.20 -6.10 -10.78
CA ALA A 78 -22.72 -6.54 -12.08
C ALA A 78 -23.88 -6.99 -13.01
N GLU A 79 -24.93 -7.59 -12.46
CA GLU A 79 -26.09 -8.10 -13.20
C GLU A 79 -27.08 -7.01 -13.63
N ARG A 80 -26.96 -5.79 -13.09
CA ARG A 80 -27.87 -4.66 -13.37
C ARG A 80 -27.57 -3.88 -14.65
N GLY A 81 -26.71 -4.41 -15.52
CA GLY A 81 -26.32 -3.75 -16.78
C GLY A 81 -25.32 -2.60 -16.59
N ILE A 82 -24.65 -2.54 -15.44
CA ILE A 82 -23.53 -1.63 -15.21
C ILE A 82 -22.35 -2.05 -16.09
N ARG A 83 -21.80 -1.10 -16.86
CA ARG A 83 -20.61 -1.30 -17.71
C ARG A 83 -19.33 -0.79 -17.05
N THR A 84 -19.45 0.23 -16.19
CA THR A 84 -18.32 0.83 -15.49
C THR A 84 -18.66 1.09 -14.03
N ILE A 85 -17.74 0.75 -13.13
CA ILE A 85 -17.78 1.10 -11.72
C ILE A 85 -16.62 2.04 -11.41
N VAL A 86 -16.90 3.15 -10.73
CA VAL A 86 -15.92 4.18 -10.36
C VAL A 86 -15.76 4.17 -8.85
N ASN A 87 -14.57 3.83 -8.36
CA ASN A 87 -14.22 3.96 -6.95
C ASN A 87 -13.89 5.43 -6.64
N VAL A 88 -14.53 5.97 -5.60
CA VAL A 88 -14.28 7.31 -5.08
C VAL A 88 -13.75 7.20 -3.66
N GLY A 89 -12.45 7.33 -3.49
CA GLY A 89 -11.77 7.20 -2.20
C GLY A 89 -10.33 7.64 -2.32
N ILE A 90 -9.68 7.96 -1.20
CA ILE A 90 -8.29 8.42 -1.18
C ILE A 90 -7.46 7.61 -0.19
N GLY A 91 -6.15 7.51 -0.44
CA GLY A 91 -5.21 6.78 0.42
C GLY A 91 -5.60 5.31 0.55
N GLY A 92 -5.95 4.89 1.78
CA GLY A 92 -6.23 3.49 2.08
C GLY A 92 -7.46 2.94 1.38
N SER A 93 -8.39 3.81 0.98
CA SER A 93 -9.60 3.49 0.24
C SER A 93 -9.40 3.45 -1.29
N ASP A 94 -8.15 3.53 -1.76
CA ASP A 94 -7.82 3.65 -3.18
C ASP A 94 -6.54 2.89 -3.58
N LEU A 95 -5.40 3.14 -2.92
CA LEU A 95 -4.09 2.64 -3.34
C LEU A 95 -4.02 1.11 -3.45
N GLY A 96 -4.59 0.40 -2.47
CA GLY A 96 -4.67 -1.06 -2.52
C GLY A 96 -5.55 -1.57 -3.67
N LEU A 97 -6.67 -0.89 -3.95
CA LEU A 97 -7.58 -1.27 -5.04
C LEU A 97 -6.94 -1.06 -6.40
N ARG A 98 -6.23 0.06 -6.61
CA ARG A 98 -5.53 0.33 -7.87
C ARG A 98 -4.42 -0.69 -8.14
N LEU A 99 -3.68 -1.08 -7.11
CA LEU A 99 -2.68 -2.14 -7.22
C LEU A 99 -3.32 -3.50 -7.57
N ALA A 100 -4.38 -3.90 -6.84
CA ALA A 100 -5.03 -5.17 -7.11
C ALA A 100 -5.72 -5.21 -8.47
N ASP A 101 -6.32 -4.10 -8.90
CA ASP A 101 -6.88 -3.95 -10.25
C ASP A 101 -5.81 -4.19 -11.32
N ASP A 102 -4.64 -3.53 -11.21
CA ASP A 102 -3.53 -3.73 -12.14
C ASP A 102 -3.03 -5.17 -12.20
N ALA A 103 -2.92 -5.81 -11.03
CA ALA A 103 -2.51 -7.20 -10.92
C ALA A 103 -3.57 -8.14 -11.52
N PHE A 104 -4.85 -7.90 -11.26
CA PHE A 104 -5.95 -8.73 -11.75
C PHE A 104 -6.13 -8.59 -13.27
N ARG A 105 -6.00 -7.39 -13.83
CA ARG A 105 -6.01 -7.22 -15.31
C ARG A 105 -4.89 -8.03 -15.96
N ALA A 106 -3.68 -7.96 -15.39
CA ALA A 106 -2.53 -8.71 -15.90
C ALA A 106 -2.71 -10.23 -15.76
N ALA A 107 -3.34 -10.69 -14.67
CA ALA A 107 -3.50 -12.10 -14.36
C ALA A 107 -4.66 -12.78 -15.10
N LEU A 108 -5.81 -12.10 -15.18
CA LEU A 108 -7.08 -12.68 -15.64
C LEU A 108 -7.37 -12.35 -17.10
N LEU A 109 -6.82 -11.25 -17.62
CA LEU A 109 -7.00 -10.78 -19.01
C LEU A 109 -8.45 -10.43 -19.40
N HIS A 110 -9.40 -10.47 -18.47
CA HIS A 110 -10.79 -10.08 -18.70
C HIS A 110 -11.41 -9.45 -17.45
N THR A 111 -12.46 -8.65 -17.66
CA THR A 111 -13.28 -8.00 -16.62
C THR A 111 -14.75 -8.18 -16.95
N ARG A 112 -15.60 -8.32 -15.91
CA ARG A 112 -17.07 -8.24 -16.05
C ARG A 112 -17.52 -6.81 -16.33
N VAL A 113 -16.97 -5.86 -15.58
CA VAL A 113 -17.20 -4.42 -15.74
C VAL A 113 -15.88 -3.67 -15.66
N SER A 114 -15.80 -2.52 -16.33
CA SER A 114 -14.62 -1.67 -16.23
C SER A 114 -14.53 -1.02 -14.85
N LEU A 115 -13.38 -1.10 -14.20
CA LEU A 115 -13.10 -0.40 -12.95
C LEU A 115 -12.31 0.88 -13.24
N ARG A 116 -12.77 2.01 -12.71
CA ARG A 116 -12.06 3.30 -12.74
C ARG A 116 -11.98 3.89 -11.33
N PHE A 117 -11.20 4.94 -11.18
CA PHE A 117 -10.88 5.53 -9.89
C PHE A 117 -10.90 7.06 -9.98
N CYS A 118 -11.40 7.72 -8.93
CA CYS A 118 -11.38 9.17 -8.79
C CYS A 118 -11.21 9.52 -7.30
N ALA A 119 -10.00 9.88 -6.89
CA ALA A 119 -9.63 9.97 -5.48
C ALA A 119 -9.62 11.40 -4.92
N GLY A 120 -9.23 12.38 -5.73
CA GLY A 120 -8.85 13.72 -5.30
C GLY A 120 -9.89 14.80 -5.55
N LEU A 121 -9.51 16.03 -5.16
CA LEU A 121 -10.27 17.25 -5.40
C LEU A 121 -10.08 17.82 -6.81
N ASP A 122 -9.00 17.43 -7.48
CA ASP A 122 -8.61 17.92 -8.80
C ASP A 122 -9.67 17.57 -9.85
N PRO A 123 -10.33 18.56 -10.48
CA PRO A 123 -11.32 18.32 -11.52
C PRO A 123 -10.77 17.53 -12.72
N ALA A 124 -9.46 17.58 -12.99
CA ALA A 124 -8.87 16.81 -14.09
C ALA A 124 -9.04 15.29 -13.89
N GLU A 125 -8.87 14.80 -12.66
CA GLU A 125 -9.08 13.38 -12.35
C GLU A 125 -10.54 12.97 -12.56
N TRP A 126 -11.48 13.85 -12.17
CA TRP A 126 -12.91 13.63 -12.43
C TRP A 126 -13.19 13.52 -13.95
N HIS A 127 -12.64 14.43 -14.75
CA HIS A 127 -12.82 14.43 -16.19
C HIS A 127 -12.21 13.18 -16.86
N GLU A 128 -11.01 12.77 -16.44
CA GLU A 128 -10.39 11.52 -16.91
C GLU A 128 -11.26 10.30 -16.56
N ALA A 129 -11.79 10.26 -15.34
CA ALA A 129 -12.59 9.12 -14.88
C ALA A 129 -13.96 9.02 -15.58
N THR A 130 -14.59 10.13 -15.98
CA THR A 130 -16.04 10.17 -16.30
C THR A 130 -16.42 10.67 -17.70
N SER A 131 -15.51 11.27 -18.46
CA SER A 131 -15.84 12.03 -19.69
C SER A 131 -16.53 11.23 -20.80
N ASP A 132 -16.28 9.92 -20.89
CA ASP A 132 -16.84 9.00 -21.89
C ASP A 132 -17.91 8.04 -21.31
N LEU A 133 -18.37 8.29 -20.08
CA LEU A 133 -19.30 7.40 -19.37
C LEU A 133 -20.77 7.82 -19.52
N ASP A 134 -21.66 6.84 -19.40
CA ASP A 134 -23.12 7.01 -19.41
C ASP A 134 -23.68 6.77 -17.99
N PRO A 135 -24.39 7.74 -17.38
CA PRO A 135 -25.01 7.60 -16.06
C PRO A 135 -25.89 6.37 -15.88
N ALA A 136 -26.60 5.94 -16.93
CA ALA A 136 -27.50 4.79 -16.87
C ALA A 136 -26.75 3.47 -16.66
N THR A 137 -25.47 3.41 -17.06
CA THR A 137 -24.64 2.19 -17.01
C THR A 137 -23.37 2.36 -16.17
N THR A 138 -23.32 3.40 -15.34
CA THR A 138 -22.19 3.69 -14.47
C THR A 138 -22.62 3.64 -13.01
N ALA A 139 -21.83 2.96 -12.18
CA ALA A 139 -21.98 2.95 -10.73
C ALA A 139 -20.82 3.66 -10.04
N PHE A 140 -21.07 4.34 -8.94
CA PHE A 140 -20.05 4.95 -8.09
C PHE A 140 -20.04 4.29 -6.71
N VAL A 141 -18.84 4.04 -6.18
CA VAL A 141 -18.66 3.54 -4.81
C VAL A 141 -17.90 4.59 -4.00
N LEU A 142 -18.58 5.22 -3.05
CA LEU A 142 -17.96 6.16 -2.11
C LEU A 142 -17.28 5.39 -0.98
N ALA A 143 -15.96 5.35 -0.99
CA ALA A 143 -15.12 4.63 -0.04
C ALA A 143 -14.51 5.58 0.98
N SER A 144 -15.06 5.60 2.19
CA SER A 144 -14.54 6.40 3.31
C SER A 144 -14.88 5.75 4.65
N LYS A 145 -13.85 5.45 5.44
CA LYS A 145 -13.99 4.87 6.78
C LYS A 145 -14.88 5.72 7.69
N SER A 146 -14.59 7.03 7.79
CA SER A 146 -15.32 7.96 8.66
C SER A 146 -16.58 8.53 8.02
N PHE A 147 -16.69 8.42 6.70
CA PHE A 147 -17.68 9.08 5.85
C PHE A 147 -17.73 10.60 6.07
N THR A 148 -16.58 11.21 6.35
CA THR A 148 -16.40 12.67 6.55
C THR A 148 -15.19 13.22 5.79
N THR A 149 -14.51 12.38 5.02
CA THR A 149 -13.36 12.78 4.20
C THR A 149 -13.80 13.82 3.17
N LEU A 150 -13.20 15.01 3.22
CA LEU A 150 -13.61 16.15 2.39
C LEU A 150 -13.53 15.80 0.90
N GLU A 151 -12.42 15.21 0.49
CA GLU A 151 -12.15 14.83 -0.90
C GLU A 151 -13.19 13.84 -1.40
N THR A 152 -13.48 12.79 -0.63
CA THR A 152 -14.47 11.77 -0.97
C THR A 152 -15.89 12.34 -1.06
N LEU A 153 -16.30 13.19 -0.11
CA LEU A 153 -17.64 13.77 -0.11
C LEU A 153 -17.82 14.80 -1.24
N ASN A 154 -16.80 15.63 -1.51
CA ASN A 154 -16.85 16.58 -2.63
C ASN A 154 -17.01 15.87 -3.98
N THR A 155 -16.23 14.82 -4.21
CA THR A 155 -16.36 14.00 -5.42
C THR A 155 -17.66 13.18 -5.41
N GLY A 156 -18.13 12.77 -4.24
CA GLY A 156 -19.43 12.14 -4.07
C GLY A 156 -20.60 13.04 -4.47
N ASP A 157 -20.55 14.34 -4.16
CA ASP A 157 -21.58 15.31 -4.53
C ASP A 157 -21.60 15.50 -6.05
N ARG A 158 -20.41 15.58 -6.67
CA ARG A 158 -20.24 15.59 -8.13
C ARG A 158 -20.83 14.33 -8.76
N ALA A 159 -20.56 13.16 -8.20
CA ALA A 159 -21.12 11.89 -8.66
C ALA A 159 -22.64 11.83 -8.55
N LYS A 160 -23.20 12.30 -7.44
CA LYS A 160 -24.66 12.37 -7.26
C LYS A 160 -25.31 13.30 -8.28
N GLN A 161 -24.72 14.47 -8.52
CA GLN A 161 -25.19 15.39 -9.55
C GLN A 161 -25.10 14.79 -10.95
N TRP A 162 -23.96 14.16 -11.28
CA TRP A 162 -23.71 13.55 -12.59
C TRP A 162 -24.63 12.36 -12.88
N LEU A 163 -24.92 11.53 -11.87
CA LEU A 163 -25.85 10.40 -12.00
C LEU A 163 -27.31 10.85 -12.22
N GLY A 164 -27.67 12.05 -11.77
CA GLY A 164 -29.03 12.58 -11.90
C GLY A 164 -30.09 11.62 -11.36
N ALA A 165 -31.03 11.21 -12.21
CA ALA A 165 -32.10 10.28 -11.84
C ALA A 165 -31.62 8.90 -11.40
N HIS A 166 -30.38 8.50 -11.77
CA HIS A 166 -29.80 7.21 -11.41
C HIS A 166 -29.08 7.23 -10.05
N ALA A 167 -28.98 8.37 -9.37
CA ALA A 167 -28.20 8.50 -8.14
C ALA A 167 -28.63 7.50 -7.06
N THR A 168 -29.93 7.32 -6.83
CA THR A 168 -30.45 6.38 -5.82
C THR A 168 -30.07 4.93 -6.14
N SER A 169 -30.02 4.56 -7.42
CA SER A 169 -29.83 3.19 -7.86
C SER A 169 -28.36 2.82 -8.06
N ASN A 170 -27.52 3.80 -8.40
CA ASN A 170 -26.16 3.58 -8.89
C ASN A 170 -25.07 4.20 -7.98
N LEU A 171 -25.46 4.80 -6.85
CA LEU A 171 -24.53 5.28 -5.82
C LEU A 171 -24.49 4.31 -4.65
N PHE A 172 -23.27 3.86 -4.32
CA PHE A 172 -22.97 2.89 -3.27
C PHE A 172 -21.94 3.46 -2.29
N ALA A 173 -21.81 2.83 -1.13
CA ALA A 173 -20.82 3.23 -0.14
C ALA A 173 -20.16 2.04 0.53
N THR A 174 -18.87 2.20 0.84
CA THR A 174 -18.09 1.29 1.70
C THR A 174 -17.55 2.10 2.88
N THR A 175 -17.97 1.77 4.10
CA THR A 175 -17.70 2.63 5.27
C THR A 175 -17.75 1.89 6.60
N ALA A 176 -17.12 2.45 7.64
CA ALA A 176 -17.34 2.04 9.02
C ALA A 176 -18.45 2.84 9.71
N ASN A 177 -19.03 3.85 9.04
CA ASN A 177 -20.09 4.71 9.57
C ASN A 177 -21.32 4.69 8.64
N ALA A 178 -22.10 3.61 8.73
CA ALA A 178 -23.28 3.41 7.90
C ALA A 178 -24.35 4.50 8.13
N GLU A 179 -24.50 5.00 9.36
CA GLU A 179 -25.45 6.07 9.70
C GLU A 179 -25.16 7.35 8.92
N ARG A 180 -23.88 7.77 8.83
CA ARG A 180 -23.49 8.94 8.03
C ARG A 180 -23.71 8.73 6.53
N ALA A 181 -23.44 7.53 6.02
CA ALA A 181 -23.72 7.21 4.62
C ALA A 181 -25.22 7.26 4.31
N GLN A 182 -26.08 6.78 5.22
CA GLN A 182 -27.53 6.92 5.09
C GLN A 182 -27.98 8.38 5.16
N ALA A 183 -27.45 9.16 6.12
CA ALA A 183 -27.76 10.58 6.26
C ALA A 183 -27.34 11.41 5.02
N TYR A 184 -26.26 11.01 4.35
CA TYR A 184 -25.82 11.58 3.07
C TYR A 184 -26.77 11.25 1.89
N GLY A 185 -27.59 10.20 2.04
CA GLY A 185 -28.59 9.77 1.07
C GLY A 185 -28.20 8.55 0.25
N ILE A 186 -27.28 7.71 0.73
CA ILE A 186 -27.04 6.38 0.16
C ILE A 186 -28.16 5.44 0.62
N ALA A 187 -28.76 4.69 -0.31
CA ALA A 187 -29.80 3.73 0.02
C ALA A 187 -29.23 2.65 0.98
N PRO A 188 -29.94 2.23 2.04
CA PRO A 188 -29.42 1.26 3.01
C PRO A 188 -28.88 -0.04 2.40
N GLY A 189 -29.54 -0.56 1.35
CA GLY A 189 -29.09 -1.76 0.62
C GLY A 189 -27.83 -1.56 -0.24
N ASN A 190 -27.41 -0.31 -0.46
CA ASN A 190 -26.20 0.05 -1.22
C ASN A 190 -25.00 0.36 -0.31
N ILE A 191 -25.13 0.14 1.01
CA ILE A 191 -24.07 0.39 1.99
C ILE A 191 -23.45 -0.93 2.41
N SER A 192 -22.15 -1.07 2.14
CA SER A 192 -21.34 -2.17 2.64
C SER A 192 -20.51 -1.70 3.83
N ALA A 193 -20.92 -2.11 5.03
CA ALA A 193 -20.20 -1.74 6.25
C ALA A 193 -18.88 -2.54 6.40
N PHE A 194 -17.91 -1.98 7.12
CA PHE A 194 -16.77 -2.70 7.67
C PHE A 194 -16.44 -2.20 9.08
N ALA A 195 -15.68 -2.98 9.85
CA ALA A 195 -15.40 -2.63 11.24
C ALA A 195 -14.49 -1.39 11.36
N GLU A 196 -14.76 -0.53 12.34
CA GLU A 196 -13.90 0.63 12.64
C GLU A 196 -12.46 0.20 13.00
N SER A 197 -12.26 -1.02 13.48
CA SER A 197 -10.94 -1.60 13.76
C SER A 197 -10.12 -1.97 12.51
N VAL A 198 -10.67 -1.84 11.30
CA VAL A 198 -9.90 -1.97 10.06
C VAL A 198 -9.21 -0.64 9.76
N GLY A 199 -7.87 -0.64 9.78
CA GLY A 199 -7.06 0.53 9.43
C GLY A 199 -7.13 0.82 7.93
N GLY A 200 -7.12 2.10 7.53
CA GLY A 200 -7.29 2.49 6.12
C GLY A 200 -6.27 1.82 5.19
N ARG A 201 -4.97 1.93 5.51
CA ARG A 201 -3.88 1.28 4.76
C ARG A 201 -3.84 -0.25 4.81
N TYR A 202 -4.73 -0.86 5.61
CA TYR A 202 -4.94 -2.31 5.73
C TYR A 202 -6.36 -2.72 5.28
N SER A 203 -7.08 -1.85 4.55
CA SER A 203 -8.52 -2.02 4.35
C SER A 203 -8.93 -2.77 3.09
N ILE A 204 -8.00 -3.07 2.17
CA ILE A 204 -8.30 -3.81 0.93
C ILE A 204 -8.96 -5.17 1.17
N TRP A 205 -8.81 -5.73 2.37
CA TRP A 205 -9.39 -7.01 2.76
C TRP A 205 -10.89 -6.92 3.11
N SER A 206 -11.38 -5.73 3.46
CA SER A 206 -12.76 -5.49 3.89
C SER A 206 -13.68 -5.14 2.71
N SER A 207 -14.89 -4.65 2.99
CA SER A 207 -15.82 -4.19 1.96
C SER A 207 -15.30 -3.10 1.03
N ILE A 208 -14.15 -2.47 1.34
CA ILE A 208 -13.41 -1.62 0.40
C ILE A 208 -13.14 -2.35 -0.93
N ASN A 209 -12.99 -3.68 -0.95
CA ASN A 209 -12.84 -4.46 -2.20
C ASN A 209 -14.13 -4.67 -3.02
N LEU A 210 -15.25 -4.04 -2.66
CA LEU A 210 -16.49 -4.10 -3.46
C LEU A 210 -16.23 -3.82 -4.95
N PRO A 211 -15.49 -2.76 -5.36
CA PRO A 211 -15.27 -2.48 -6.78
C PRO A 211 -14.52 -3.61 -7.51
N LEU A 212 -13.56 -4.27 -6.84
CA LEU A 212 -12.85 -5.42 -7.39
C LEU A 212 -13.79 -6.63 -7.57
N ARG A 213 -14.65 -6.89 -6.58
CA ARG A 213 -15.65 -7.98 -6.66
C ARG A 213 -16.61 -7.77 -7.82
N VAL A 214 -17.09 -6.54 -8.02
CA VAL A 214 -17.95 -6.22 -9.18
C VAL A 214 -17.17 -6.43 -10.49
N ALA A 215 -15.97 -5.86 -10.60
CA ALA A 215 -15.16 -5.87 -11.82
C ALA A 215 -14.67 -7.27 -12.25
N TYR A 216 -14.26 -8.12 -11.31
CA TYR A 216 -13.58 -9.40 -11.61
C TYR A 216 -14.35 -10.63 -11.14
N GLY A 217 -15.42 -10.46 -10.36
CA GLY A 217 -16.09 -11.57 -9.68
C GLY A 217 -15.60 -11.77 -8.26
N ASN A 218 -16.38 -12.53 -7.49
CA ASN A 218 -16.05 -12.86 -6.11
C ASN A 218 -14.84 -13.80 -5.98
N ALA A 219 -14.68 -14.74 -6.91
CA ALA A 219 -13.65 -15.79 -6.81
C ALA A 219 -12.20 -15.24 -6.80
N PRO A 220 -11.78 -14.30 -7.68
CA PRO A 220 -10.44 -13.71 -7.61
C PRO A 220 -10.15 -13.01 -6.27
N VAL A 221 -11.12 -12.27 -5.73
CA VAL A 221 -10.95 -11.59 -4.44
C VAL A 221 -10.87 -12.60 -3.29
N ASP A 222 -11.68 -13.66 -3.32
CA ASP A 222 -11.63 -14.73 -2.31
C ASP A 222 -10.30 -15.51 -2.38
N GLN A 223 -9.73 -15.72 -3.57
CA GLN A 223 -8.37 -16.26 -3.73
C GLN A 223 -7.30 -15.34 -3.13
N MET A 224 -7.43 -14.03 -3.34
CA MET A 224 -6.51 -13.04 -2.75
C MET A 224 -6.57 -13.05 -1.22
N LEU A 225 -7.77 -13.12 -0.64
CA LEU A 225 -7.95 -13.27 0.81
C LEU A 225 -7.32 -14.58 1.31
N ALA A 226 -7.55 -15.70 0.61
CA ALA A 226 -6.98 -17.00 0.97
C ALA A 226 -5.44 -17.01 0.93
N GLY A 227 -4.84 -16.35 -0.06
CA GLY A 227 -3.39 -16.21 -0.16
C GLY A 227 -2.82 -15.41 1.01
N ALA A 228 -3.43 -14.28 1.32
CA ALA A 228 -3.04 -13.45 2.45
C ALA A 228 -3.16 -14.22 3.80
N HIS A 229 -4.23 -15.00 3.98
CA HIS A 229 -4.41 -15.85 5.15
C HIS A 229 -3.37 -16.98 5.26
N ALA A 230 -3.01 -17.61 4.14
CA ALA A 230 -1.98 -18.65 4.15
C ALA A 230 -0.62 -18.11 4.63
N LEU A 231 -0.31 -16.85 4.30
CA LEU A 231 0.87 -16.20 4.86
C LEU A 231 0.71 -15.88 6.36
N ASP A 232 -0.45 -15.40 6.80
CA ASP A 232 -0.72 -15.16 8.22
C ASP A 232 -0.42 -16.40 9.08
N GLN A 233 -0.84 -17.58 8.61
CA GLN A 233 -0.59 -18.84 9.31
C GLN A 233 0.90 -19.13 9.49
N ARG A 234 1.74 -18.75 8.53
CA ARG A 234 3.20 -18.91 8.62
C ARG A 234 3.83 -17.98 9.65
N VAL A 235 3.32 -16.76 9.76
CA VAL A 235 3.77 -15.77 10.74
C VAL A 235 3.38 -16.14 12.17
N LEU A 236 2.31 -16.94 12.33
CA LEU A 236 1.81 -17.43 13.62
C LEU A 236 2.41 -18.79 14.04
N ALA A 237 3.12 -19.48 13.14
CA ALA A 237 3.64 -20.84 13.39
C ALA A 237 4.83 -20.87 14.37
N ASN A 238 5.13 -22.07 14.90
CA ASN A 238 6.19 -22.25 15.92
C ASN A 238 7.61 -21.84 15.47
N HIS A 239 7.90 -21.81 14.17
CA HIS A 239 9.18 -21.34 13.59
C HIS A 239 9.05 -19.95 12.93
N ALA A 240 8.11 -19.12 13.39
CA ALA A 240 7.78 -17.84 12.77
C ALA A 240 8.99 -16.91 12.53
N PHE A 241 10.02 -16.90 13.40
CA PHE A 241 11.22 -16.07 13.24
C PHE A 241 12.10 -16.44 12.03
N GLU A 242 11.80 -17.55 11.35
CA GLU A 242 12.42 -17.95 10.08
C GLU A 242 11.56 -17.61 8.86
N SER A 243 10.32 -17.16 9.07
CA SER A 243 9.44 -16.75 7.99
C SER A 243 9.89 -15.43 7.36
N SER A 244 9.53 -15.24 6.08
CA SER A 244 10.02 -14.12 5.29
C SER A 244 9.69 -12.75 5.90
N PRO A 245 8.52 -12.52 6.55
CA PRO A 245 8.25 -11.19 7.11
C PRO A 245 9.19 -10.78 8.24
N TYR A 246 9.61 -11.73 9.08
CA TYR A 246 10.56 -11.45 10.15
C TYR A 246 11.95 -11.14 9.59
N ILE A 247 12.42 -11.94 8.63
CA ILE A 247 13.74 -11.72 8.02
C ILE A 247 13.76 -10.37 7.27
N ALA A 248 12.72 -10.06 6.50
CA ALA A 248 12.60 -8.80 5.78
C ALA A 248 12.59 -7.58 6.72
N ALA A 249 11.82 -7.63 7.81
CA ALA A 249 11.80 -6.58 8.82
C ALA A 249 13.17 -6.36 9.47
N ILE A 250 13.83 -7.45 9.88
CA ILE A 250 15.16 -7.35 10.52
C ILE A 250 16.20 -6.81 9.52
N ALA A 251 16.17 -7.26 8.26
CA ALA A 251 17.07 -6.75 7.22
C ALA A 251 16.86 -5.25 6.97
N ARG A 252 15.61 -4.79 6.87
CA ARG A 252 15.31 -3.36 6.71
C ARG A 252 15.75 -2.52 7.91
N GLN A 253 15.55 -3.01 9.14
CA GLN A 253 16.05 -2.34 10.34
C GLN A 253 17.59 -2.28 10.38
N TYR A 254 18.27 -3.34 9.96
CA TYR A 254 19.72 -3.36 9.85
C TYR A 254 20.23 -2.37 8.78
N ASN A 255 19.59 -2.36 7.61
CA ASN A 255 19.90 -1.41 6.54
C ASN A 255 19.72 0.04 7.01
N ARG A 256 18.63 0.33 7.75
CA ARG A 256 18.35 1.68 8.26
C ARG A 256 19.32 2.10 9.37
N ASN A 257 19.45 1.30 10.42
CA ASN A 257 20.10 1.72 11.67
C ASN A 257 21.58 1.34 11.77
N THR A 258 22.03 0.32 11.02
CA THR A 258 23.45 -0.07 10.99
C THR A 258 24.17 0.49 9.78
N LEU A 259 23.55 0.43 8.58
CA LEU A 259 24.16 0.93 7.35
C LEU A 259 23.81 2.39 7.04
N GLY A 260 22.85 2.97 7.76
CA GLY A 260 22.44 4.36 7.58
C GLY A 260 21.57 4.61 6.34
N LEU A 261 21.18 3.56 5.59
CA LEU A 261 20.44 3.71 4.34
C LEU A 261 19.07 4.34 4.61
N THR A 262 18.82 5.50 4.02
CA THR A 262 17.63 6.33 4.28
C THR A 262 16.41 5.92 3.46
N SER A 263 16.61 5.10 2.43
CA SER A 263 15.53 4.64 1.56
C SER A 263 15.60 3.16 1.20
N GLN A 264 14.43 2.61 0.88
CA GLN A 264 14.22 1.26 0.36
C GLN A 264 13.52 1.38 -0.99
N VAL A 265 14.12 0.83 -2.03
CA VAL A 265 13.60 0.89 -3.40
C VAL A 265 12.83 -0.38 -3.74
N ILE A 266 11.62 -0.23 -4.24
CA ILE A 266 10.77 -1.34 -4.65
C ILE A 266 10.75 -1.39 -6.18
N VAL A 267 11.32 -2.45 -6.77
CA VAL A 267 11.45 -2.60 -8.22
C VAL A 267 10.74 -3.88 -8.69
N PRO A 268 9.45 -3.79 -9.04
CA PRO A 268 8.75 -4.90 -9.66
C PRO A 268 9.11 -5.03 -11.14
N TYR A 269 9.67 -6.17 -11.52
CA TYR A 269 9.82 -6.64 -12.90
C TYR A 269 8.53 -7.33 -13.35
N ALA A 270 7.43 -6.61 -13.21
CA ALA A 270 6.08 -7.04 -13.56
C ALA A 270 5.16 -5.82 -13.69
N TRP A 271 4.57 -5.60 -14.87
CA TRP A 271 3.71 -4.43 -15.11
C TRP A 271 2.44 -4.42 -14.25
N GLY A 272 1.88 -5.60 -13.94
CA GLY A 272 0.73 -5.72 -13.04
C GLY A 272 1.01 -5.29 -11.60
N LEU A 273 2.28 -5.10 -11.22
CA LEU A 273 2.69 -4.63 -9.89
C LEU A 273 3.19 -3.17 -9.92
N ARG A 274 2.90 -2.40 -10.97
CA ARG A 274 3.47 -1.05 -11.15
C ARG A 274 3.16 -0.05 -10.04
N ARG A 275 2.05 -0.24 -9.33
CA ARG A 275 1.64 0.59 -8.19
C ARG A 275 2.05 0.01 -6.83
N LEU A 276 2.88 -1.04 -6.80
CA LEU A 276 3.30 -1.67 -5.55
C LEU A 276 4.07 -0.68 -4.67
N ALA A 277 4.97 0.12 -5.25
CA ALA A 277 5.72 1.12 -4.49
C ALA A 277 4.79 2.17 -3.85
N GLU A 278 3.80 2.68 -4.58
CA GLU A 278 2.81 3.65 -4.08
C GLU A 278 1.96 3.08 -2.93
N TYR A 279 1.52 1.83 -3.06
CA TYR A 279 0.83 1.13 -1.97
C TYR A 279 1.72 0.97 -0.73
N LEU A 280 2.98 0.57 -0.93
CA LEU A 280 3.93 0.36 0.16
C LEU A 280 4.39 1.67 0.82
N GLN A 281 4.39 2.79 0.10
CA GLN A 281 4.61 4.12 0.68
C GLN A 281 3.61 4.38 1.80
N GLN A 282 2.32 4.23 1.51
CA GLN A 282 1.31 4.41 2.55
C GLN A 282 1.44 3.34 3.64
N LEU A 283 1.52 2.06 3.27
CA LEU A 283 1.56 0.96 4.23
C LEU A 283 2.72 1.09 5.21
N VAL A 284 3.94 1.38 4.73
CA VAL A 284 5.14 1.44 5.57
C VAL A 284 5.26 2.80 6.25
N MET A 285 5.23 3.90 5.48
CA MET A 285 5.60 5.22 6.01
C MET A 285 4.52 5.78 6.94
N GLU A 286 3.24 5.56 6.66
CA GLU A 286 2.15 6.00 7.55
C GLU A 286 2.07 5.13 8.82
N SER A 287 2.45 3.85 8.74
CA SER A 287 2.50 2.95 9.90
C SER A 287 3.70 3.24 10.80
N ASN A 288 4.89 3.22 10.22
CA ASN A 288 6.14 3.19 10.98
C ASN A 288 6.85 4.53 11.02
N GLY A 289 6.45 5.54 10.24
CA GLY A 289 6.99 6.91 10.29
C GLY A 289 6.60 7.65 11.57
N LYS A 290 7.10 7.17 12.71
CA LYS A 290 6.77 7.61 14.07
C LYS A 290 8.02 8.17 14.73
N ARG A 291 7.81 8.96 15.79
CA ARG A 291 8.87 9.55 16.62
C ARG A 291 8.75 9.22 18.11
N VAL A 292 7.70 8.49 18.49
CA VAL A 292 7.35 8.18 19.88
C VAL A 292 6.96 6.70 19.97
N ASN A 293 7.48 6.00 20.98
CA ASN A 293 7.17 4.61 21.27
C ASN A 293 5.82 4.47 22.02
N VAL A 294 5.36 3.24 22.23
CA VAL A 294 4.11 2.93 22.93
C VAL A 294 4.08 3.36 24.40
N ARG A 295 5.22 3.72 24.99
CA ARG A 295 5.33 4.29 26.36
C ARG A 295 5.25 5.81 26.39
N GLY A 296 5.19 6.47 25.23
CA GLY A 296 5.18 7.94 25.16
C GLY A 296 6.57 8.57 25.15
N GLU A 297 7.64 7.78 24.98
CA GLU A 297 9.03 8.25 24.96
C GLU A 297 9.51 8.46 23.52
N ALA A 298 10.45 9.36 23.31
CA ALA A 298 11.11 9.52 22.01
C ALA A 298 11.86 8.22 21.63
N ILE A 299 11.73 7.80 20.36
CA ILE A 299 12.43 6.62 19.87
C ILE A 299 13.93 6.88 19.71
N ALA A 300 14.74 5.86 20.00
CA ALA A 300 16.21 5.93 19.91
C ALA A 300 16.77 5.52 18.53
N SER A 301 15.97 4.86 17.71
CA SER A 301 16.31 4.37 16.38
C SER A 301 15.27 4.82 15.35
N ASP A 302 15.68 4.86 14.08
CA ASP A 302 14.78 5.21 13.00
C ASP A 302 13.93 3.97 12.61
N PRO A 303 12.59 4.06 12.68
CA PRO A 303 11.71 2.92 12.58
C PRO A 303 11.44 2.47 11.14
N CYS A 304 11.67 3.31 10.12
CA CYS A 304 11.52 2.89 8.73
C CYS A 304 12.26 3.80 7.74
N ALA A 305 12.73 3.23 6.63
CA ALA A 305 13.25 3.97 5.50
C ALA A 305 12.13 4.56 4.62
N ALA A 306 12.42 5.62 3.87
CA ALA A 306 11.51 6.13 2.85
C ALA A 306 11.35 5.10 1.71
N ILE A 307 10.11 4.88 1.28
CA ILE A 307 9.79 3.94 0.21
C ILE A 307 9.62 4.67 -1.11
N TRP A 308 10.23 4.16 -2.18
CA TRP A 308 10.03 4.66 -3.54
C TRP A 308 10.37 3.61 -4.59
N GLY A 309 10.02 3.86 -5.85
CA GLY A 309 10.42 3.01 -6.98
C GLY A 309 9.40 2.96 -8.10
N THR A 310 9.80 2.37 -9.22
CA THR A 310 9.01 2.14 -10.43
C THR A 310 9.31 0.76 -11.01
N VAL A 311 8.54 0.33 -12.00
CA VAL A 311 8.73 -0.98 -12.66
C VAL A 311 10.11 -1.13 -13.33
N GLY A 312 10.64 -2.35 -13.29
CA GLY A 312 11.69 -2.79 -14.21
C GLY A 312 11.10 -3.11 -15.60
N THR A 313 11.79 -2.85 -16.70
CA THR A 313 13.17 -2.30 -16.81
C THR A 313 13.22 -0.77 -16.83
N ALA A 314 12.09 -0.05 -16.84
CA ALA A 314 12.06 1.42 -16.92
C ALA A 314 12.92 2.08 -15.82
N ALA A 315 12.90 1.55 -14.59
CA ALA A 315 13.75 1.99 -13.49
C ALA A 315 15.26 1.99 -13.84
N GLN A 316 15.70 1.02 -14.65
CA GLN A 316 17.10 0.89 -15.09
C GLN A 316 17.55 2.08 -15.93
N HIS A 317 16.63 2.67 -16.67
CA HIS A 317 16.85 3.80 -17.56
C HIS A 317 16.50 5.16 -16.92
N ALA A 318 16.17 5.18 -15.63
CA ALA A 318 15.81 6.39 -14.91
C ALA A 318 16.81 6.69 -13.78
N TYR A 319 16.91 5.80 -12.78
CA TYR A 319 17.63 6.08 -11.53
C TYR A 319 18.59 4.96 -11.10
N PHE A 320 18.73 3.86 -11.85
CA PHE A 320 19.69 2.81 -11.51
C PHE A 320 21.15 3.28 -11.58
N GLN A 321 21.44 4.31 -12.37
CA GLN A 321 22.72 5.01 -12.33
C GLN A 321 23.08 5.42 -10.90
N TRP A 322 22.12 6.03 -10.19
CA TRP A 322 22.30 6.43 -8.79
C TRP A 322 22.46 5.20 -7.89
N LEU A 323 21.65 4.14 -8.07
CA LEU A 323 21.78 2.92 -7.26
C LEU A 323 23.15 2.25 -7.38
N HIS A 324 23.72 2.23 -8.59
CA HIS A 324 24.99 1.55 -8.86
C HIS A 324 26.22 2.37 -8.46
N GLN A 325 26.20 3.70 -8.66
CA GLN A 325 27.40 4.53 -8.54
C GLN A 325 27.34 5.64 -7.50
N HIS A 326 26.16 5.98 -6.95
CA HIS A 326 26.12 6.92 -5.82
C HIS A 326 26.77 6.29 -4.59
N PRO A 327 27.58 7.01 -3.80
CA PRO A 327 28.27 6.44 -2.64
C PRO A 327 27.34 5.74 -1.64
N GLU A 328 26.19 6.36 -1.31
CA GLU A 328 25.20 5.81 -0.37
C GLU A 328 24.36 4.68 -0.99
N GLY A 329 23.81 4.91 -2.19
CA GLY A 329 22.81 4.03 -2.81
C GLY A 329 21.57 3.81 -1.90
N ALA A 330 20.90 2.68 -2.10
CA ALA A 330 19.76 2.27 -1.28
C ALA A 330 19.67 0.75 -1.21
N ALA A 331 18.90 0.24 -0.24
CA ALA A 331 18.49 -1.16 -0.25
C ALA A 331 17.36 -1.37 -1.27
N VAL A 332 17.29 -2.54 -1.90
CA VAL A 332 16.36 -2.79 -3.01
C VAL A 332 15.59 -4.10 -2.81
N ASP A 333 14.28 -4.07 -2.95
CA ASP A 333 13.48 -5.27 -3.18
C ASP A 333 13.21 -5.42 -4.67
N ILE A 334 13.70 -6.51 -5.25
CA ILE A 334 13.48 -6.88 -6.65
C ILE A 334 12.40 -7.95 -6.67
N ILE A 335 11.27 -7.65 -7.31
CA ILE A 335 10.14 -8.58 -7.41
C ILE A 335 10.04 -9.05 -8.85
N ALA A 336 10.10 -10.36 -9.10
CA ALA A 336 10.04 -10.91 -10.45
C ALA A 336 9.07 -12.10 -10.52
N ILE A 337 8.47 -12.32 -11.69
CA ILE A 337 7.61 -13.48 -11.95
C ILE A 337 8.44 -14.53 -12.69
N ARG A 338 8.25 -15.81 -12.36
CA ARG A 338 8.82 -16.92 -13.14
C ARG A 338 8.43 -16.76 -14.61
N PRO A 339 9.39 -16.75 -15.55
CA PRO A 339 9.10 -16.44 -16.93
C PRO A 339 8.26 -17.55 -17.56
N SER A 340 7.33 -17.16 -18.44
CA SER A 340 6.72 -18.07 -19.41
C SER A 340 7.72 -18.33 -20.56
N ALA A 341 7.28 -19.05 -21.60
CA ALA A 341 8.09 -19.23 -22.81
C ALA A 341 8.17 -17.96 -23.70
N ASP A 342 7.47 -16.88 -23.34
CA ASP A 342 7.56 -15.61 -24.07
C ASP A 342 8.97 -15.00 -23.96
N PRO A 343 9.64 -14.66 -25.08
CA PRO A 343 10.99 -14.11 -25.05
C PRO A 343 11.11 -12.82 -24.23
N GLY A 344 10.08 -11.98 -24.22
CA GLY A 344 10.03 -10.75 -23.43
C GLY A 344 9.97 -11.05 -21.93
N ALA A 345 9.17 -12.03 -21.51
CA ALA A 345 9.11 -12.50 -20.13
C ALA A 345 10.45 -13.09 -19.65
N ILE A 346 11.12 -13.88 -20.49
CA ILE A 346 12.46 -14.43 -20.19
C ILE A 346 13.46 -13.29 -20.01
N ALA A 347 13.55 -12.38 -20.99
CA ALA A 347 14.46 -11.24 -20.92
C ALA A 347 14.19 -10.35 -19.70
N LEU A 348 12.94 -10.12 -19.34
CA LEU A 348 12.56 -9.35 -18.16
C LEU A 348 13.06 -10.01 -16.87
N PHE A 349 12.90 -11.33 -16.73
CA PHE A 349 13.40 -12.09 -15.59
C PHE A 349 14.93 -12.10 -15.53
N GLU A 350 15.61 -12.33 -16.66
CA GLU A 350 17.08 -12.29 -16.75
C GLU A 350 17.64 -10.92 -16.34
N ASN A 351 16.98 -9.84 -16.77
CA ASN A 351 17.32 -8.48 -16.34
C ASN A 351 17.16 -8.29 -14.83
N ALA A 352 16.09 -8.83 -14.22
CA ALA A 352 15.89 -8.77 -12.77
C ALA A 352 17.03 -9.47 -12.02
N VAL A 353 17.42 -10.67 -12.48
CA VAL A 353 18.50 -11.47 -11.89
C VAL A 353 19.86 -10.79 -12.07
N ALA A 354 20.14 -10.26 -13.27
CA ALA A 354 21.37 -9.55 -13.58
C ALA A 354 21.53 -8.31 -12.68
N GLN A 355 20.45 -7.54 -12.48
CA GLN A 355 20.48 -6.37 -11.61
C GLN A 355 20.63 -6.73 -10.13
N ALA A 356 19.99 -7.79 -9.65
CA ALA A 356 20.20 -8.29 -8.29
C ALA A 356 21.68 -8.66 -8.04
N ARG A 357 22.33 -9.27 -9.04
CA ARG A 357 23.77 -9.58 -9.01
C ARG A 357 24.63 -8.32 -9.05
N ALA A 358 24.38 -7.41 -9.99
CA ALA A 358 25.17 -6.20 -10.18
C ALA A 358 25.13 -5.30 -8.94
N LEU A 359 23.97 -5.13 -8.31
CA LEU A 359 23.81 -4.38 -7.06
C LEU A 359 24.64 -4.98 -5.91
N ALA A 360 24.67 -6.31 -5.80
CA ALA A 360 25.38 -6.99 -4.72
C ALA A 360 26.91 -6.97 -4.91
N PHE A 361 27.38 -7.26 -6.12
CA PHE A 361 28.81 -7.53 -6.37
C PHE A 361 29.55 -6.42 -7.10
N GLY A 362 28.83 -5.49 -7.72
CA GLY A 362 29.43 -4.42 -8.49
C GLY A 362 30.15 -4.90 -9.75
N PHE A 363 31.00 -4.03 -10.27
CA PHE A 363 31.81 -4.25 -11.45
C PHE A 363 33.16 -3.55 -11.24
N GLU A 364 34.24 -4.32 -11.39
CA GLU A 364 35.61 -3.81 -11.37
C GLU A 364 36.16 -3.89 -12.80
N PRO A 365 36.44 -2.75 -13.45
CA PRO A 365 37.04 -2.73 -14.79
C PRO A 365 38.49 -3.22 -14.78
N GLU A 366 38.99 -3.58 -15.96
CA GLU A 366 40.42 -3.88 -16.16
C GLU A 366 41.30 -2.69 -15.75
N ALA A 367 42.42 -2.96 -15.08
CA ALA A 367 43.30 -1.92 -14.54
C ALA A 367 43.87 -0.97 -15.61
N SER A 368 43.93 -1.41 -16.86
CA SER A 368 44.40 -0.64 -18.01
C SER A 368 43.32 0.25 -18.64
N ASP A 369 42.06 0.16 -18.21
CA ASP A 369 40.97 0.96 -18.76
C ASP A 369 41.10 2.42 -18.31
N PRO A 370 41.33 3.38 -19.23
CA PRO A 370 41.48 4.79 -18.87
C PRO A 370 40.20 5.40 -18.26
N LEU A 371 39.04 4.73 -18.43
CA LEU A 371 37.77 5.10 -17.81
C LEU A 371 37.42 4.21 -16.61
N GLY A 372 38.35 3.39 -16.12
CA GLY A 372 38.09 2.40 -15.07
C GLY A 372 37.42 3.01 -13.84
N ALA A 373 37.92 4.14 -13.33
CA ALA A 373 37.33 4.84 -12.19
C ALA A 373 35.86 5.26 -12.42
N HIS A 374 35.51 5.66 -13.65
CA HIS A 374 34.15 6.07 -14.01
C HIS A 374 33.21 4.89 -14.27
N LYS A 375 33.73 3.75 -14.73
CA LYS A 375 32.94 2.54 -15.02
C LYS A 375 32.72 1.66 -13.79
N ARG A 376 33.56 1.82 -12.77
CA ARG A 376 33.49 1.06 -11.53
C ARG A 376 32.13 1.22 -10.86
N THR A 377 31.60 0.11 -10.35
CA THR A 377 30.45 0.11 -9.43
C THR A 377 30.86 -0.64 -8.16
N THR A 378 30.58 -0.08 -7.00
CA THR A 378 31.11 -0.60 -5.71
C THR A 378 30.48 -1.92 -5.28
N GLY A 379 29.33 -2.27 -5.86
CA GLY A 379 28.47 -3.31 -5.32
C GLY A 379 28.01 -2.96 -3.90
N GLN A 380 27.84 -4.00 -3.08
CA GLN A 380 27.44 -3.88 -1.67
C GLN A 380 26.13 -3.10 -1.47
N ARG A 381 25.24 -3.15 -2.45
CA ARG A 381 23.87 -2.62 -2.34
C ARG A 381 22.96 -3.78 -1.88
N PRO A 382 22.52 -3.78 -0.61
CA PRO A 382 21.72 -4.87 -0.06
C PRO A 382 20.45 -5.03 -0.89
N ASN A 383 20.14 -6.26 -1.32
CA ASN A 383 18.90 -6.51 -2.01
C ASN A 383 18.24 -7.83 -1.62
N THR A 384 16.90 -7.80 -1.63
CA THR A 384 16.05 -8.99 -1.53
C THR A 384 15.53 -9.33 -2.92
N PHE A 385 15.60 -10.59 -3.30
CA PHE A 385 14.91 -11.05 -4.50
C PHE A 385 13.66 -11.84 -4.11
N ILE A 386 12.50 -11.38 -4.59
CA ILE A 386 11.19 -11.97 -4.32
C ILE A 386 10.65 -12.53 -5.65
N GLY A 387 10.64 -13.86 -5.78
CA GLY A 387 10.14 -14.55 -6.97
C GLY A 387 8.69 -14.98 -6.79
N LEU A 388 7.80 -14.67 -7.72
CA LEU A 388 6.44 -15.21 -7.78
C LEU A 388 6.41 -16.33 -8.83
N SER A 389 5.80 -17.47 -8.52
CA SER A 389 5.57 -18.54 -9.51
C SER A 389 4.65 -18.08 -10.64
N THR A 390 3.66 -17.26 -10.31
CA THR A 390 2.76 -16.53 -11.22
C THR A 390 2.18 -15.33 -10.46
N LEU A 391 1.78 -14.28 -11.18
CA LEU A 391 0.99 -13.19 -10.59
C LEU A 391 -0.49 -13.59 -10.56
N SER A 392 -0.87 -14.47 -9.65
CA SER A 392 -2.29 -14.81 -9.40
C SER A 392 -2.86 -13.94 -8.27
N PRO A 393 -4.20 -13.82 -8.15
CA PRO A 393 -4.81 -13.18 -6.99
C PRO A 393 -4.31 -13.74 -5.66
N TYR A 394 -4.15 -15.06 -5.58
CA TYR A 394 -3.59 -15.74 -4.40
C TYR A 394 -2.15 -15.31 -4.09
N ALA A 395 -1.26 -15.29 -5.10
CA ALA A 395 0.13 -14.85 -4.93
C ALA A 395 0.22 -13.36 -4.55
N LEU A 396 -0.65 -12.52 -5.12
CA LEU A 396 -0.78 -11.12 -4.70
C LEU A 396 -1.16 -11.03 -3.22
N GLY A 397 -2.15 -11.80 -2.78
CA GLY A 397 -2.54 -11.86 -1.37
C GLY A 397 -1.37 -12.20 -0.45
N GLN A 398 -0.58 -13.21 -0.80
CA GLN A 398 0.64 -13.58 -0.07
C GLN A 398 1.67 -12.44 -0.05
N LEU A 399 1.89 -11.76 -1.18
CA LEU A 399 2.85 -10.66 -1.27
C LEU A 399 2.45 -9.48 -0.39
N LEU A 400 1.19 -9.05 -0.44
CA LEU A 400 0.72 -7.91 0.34
C LEU A 400 0.74 -8.22 1.84
N ALA A 401 0.27 -9.41 2.24
CA ALA A 401 0.34 -9.85 3.63
C ALA A 401 1.80 -9.94 4.14
N HIS A 402 2.77 -10.20 3.26
CA HIS A 402 4.18 -10.25 3.63
C HIS A 402 4.68 -8.87 4.04
N TYR A 403 4.38 -7.85 3.25
CA TYR A 403 4.73 -6.48 3.62
C TYR A 403 3.97 -6.02 4.87
N GLU A 404 2.68 -6.32 5.00
CA GLU A 404 1.89 -5.96 6.20
C GLU A 404 2.46 -6.59 7.48
N ALA A 405 2.77 -7.88 7.45
CA ALA A 405 3.37 -8.57 8.58
C ALA A 405 4.78 -8.03 8.87
N SER A 406 5.56 -7.72 7.83
CA SER A 406 6.91 -7.16 8.00
C SER A 406 6.87 -5.79 8.67
N VAL A 407 5.90 -4.94 8.30
CA VAL A 407 5.66 -3.64 8.95
C VAL A 407 5.35 -3.80 10.43
N PHE A 408 4.52 -4.79 10.79
CA PHE A 408 4.23 -5.06 12.20
C PHE A 408 5.46 -5.54 12.95
N VAL A 409 6.30 -6.41 12.36
CA VAL A 409 7.56 -6.84 12.99
C VAL A 409 8.52 -5.66 13.22
N GLU A 410 8.65 -4.75 12.26
CA GLU A 410 9.46 -3.52 12.44
C GLU A 410 8.93 -2.64 13.57
N ALA A 411 7.61 -2.50 13.68
CA ALA A 411 6.98 -1.75 14.76
C ALA A 411 7.26 -2.38 16.12
N LEU A 412 7.24 -3.72 16.20
CA LEU A 412 7.61 -4.46 17.41
C LEU A 412 9.09 -4.27 17.76
N LEU A 413 10.00 -4.24 16.79
CA LEU A 413 11.43 -3.98 17.03
C LEU A 413 11.67 -2.58 17.61
N ASN A 414 10.88 -1.59 17.19
CA ASN A 414 11.01 -0.20 17.62
C ASN A 414 10.04 0.20 18.74
N GLU A 415 9.21 -0.74 19.22
CA GLU A 415 8.18 -0.52 20.24
C GLU A 415 7.22 0.64 19.90
N ILE A 416 6.85 0.80 18.63
CA ILE A 416 5.92 1.86 18.17
C ILE A 416 4.53 1.30 17.88
N ASN A 417 3.52 2.17 17.82
CA ASN A 417 2.19 1.81 17.35
C ASN A 417 2.08 1.98 15.82
N PRO A 418 1.90 0.90 15.03
CA PRO A 418 1.79 1.01 13.58
C PRO A 418 0.38 1.31 13.09
N PHE A 419 -0.61 1.39 13.97
CA PHE A 419 -2.03 1.46 13.58
C PHE A 419 -2.66 2.85 13.68
N ASP A 420 -2.01 3.80 14.36
CA ASP A 420 -2.43 5.20 14.41
C ASP A 420 -1.77 6.07 13.31
N GLN A 421 -2.23 7.32 13.17
CA GLN A 421 -1.68 8.30 12.21
C GLN A 421 -1.90 9.76 12.65
N PHE A 422 -1.57 10.14 13.89
CA PHE A 422 -1.81 11.51 14.37
C PHE A 422 -1.11 12.61 13.53
N GLY A 423 -0.04 12.28 12.82
CA GLY A 423 0.72 13.23 11.99
C GLY A 423 -0.08 13.88 10.86
N VAL A 424 -1.20 13.30 10.41
CA VAL A 424 -2.01 13.87 9.32
C VAL A 424 -3.11 14.82 9.80
N GLU A 425 -3.42 14.84 11.10
CA GLU A 425 -4.56 15.60 11.63
C GLU A 425 -4.32 17.12 11.64
N TYR A 426 -3.08 17.55 11.90
CA TYR A 426 -2.73 18.97 11.91
C TYR A 426 -2.90 19.62 10.53
N GLY A 427 -2.47 18.94 9.46
CA GLY A 427 -2.66 19.42 8.09
C GLY A 427 -4.13 19.59 7.72
N LYS A 428 -5.00 18.65 8.14
CA LYS A 428 -6.46 18.76 7.93
C LYS A 428 -7.07 19.95 8.68
N LEU A 429 -6.59 20.22 9.90
CA LEU A 429 -7.03 21.37 10.69
C LEU A 429 -6.61 22.69 10.02
N LEU A 430 -5.35 22.80 9.58
CA LEU A 430 -4.86 23.97 8.85
C LEU A 430 -5.62 24.21 7.54
N ALA A 431 -5.90 23.15 6.76
CA ALA A 431 -6.66 23.28 5.52
C ALA A 431 -8.06 23.86 5.76
N LYS A 432 -8.73 23.47 6.86
CA LYS A 432 -10.03 24.05 7.26
C LYS A 432 -9.88 25.53 7.65
N GLN A 433 -8.85 25.89 8.41
CA GLN A 433 -8.58 27.28 8.78
C GLN A 433 -8.33 28.16 7.55
N VAL A 434 -7.55 27.66 6.60
CA VAL A 434 -7.28 28.32 5.31
C VAL A 434 -8.56 28.49 4.49
N ALA A 435 -9.40 27.45 4.43
CA ALA A 435 -10.68 27.52 3.71
C ALA A 435 -11.65 28.54 4.34
N SER A 436 -11.62 28.71 5.66
CA SER A 436 -12.45 29.68 6.37
C SER A 436 -11.84 31.08 6.49
N ALA A 437 -10.58 31.28 6.07
CA ALA A 437 -9.86 32.52 6.28
C ALA A 437 -10.39 33.64 5.37
N SER A 438 -10.87 34.71 5.97
CA SER A 438 -11.23 35.98 5.33
C SER A 438 -10.41 37.12 5.94
N GLY A 439 -9.75 37.91 5.08
CA GLY A 439 -9.22 39.26 5.35
C GLY A 439 -8.14 39.48 6.42
N ASP A 440 -8.07 38.66 7.47
CA ASP A 440 -7.30 38.93 8.71
C ASP A 440 -6.79 37.64 9.42
N ALA A 441 -6.73 36.50 8.72
CA ALA A 441 -6.16 35.29 9.34
C ALA A 441 -4.65 35.49 9.60
N SER A 442 -4.20 35.27 10.84
CA SER A 442 -2.80 35.45 11.28
C SER A 442 -1.87 34.34 10.76
N PHE A 443 -1.80 34.19 9.45
CA PHE A 443 -0.84 33.31 8.81
C PHE A 443 0.54 33.98 8.76
N ASP A 444 1.59 33.18 8.62
CA ASP A 444 2.92 33.71 8.32
C ASP A 444 2.92 34.41 6.95
N GLY A 445 3.89 35.30 6.72
CA GLY A 445 3.95 36.12 5.50
C GLY A 445 3.95 35.31 4.21
N SER A 446 4.61 34.14 4.18
CA SER A 446 4.62 33.29 2.98
C SER A 446 3.23 32.72 2.69
N THR A 447 2.57 32.16 3.72
CA THR A 447 1.22 31.60 3.56
C THR A 447 0.21 32.68 3.15
N ALA A 448 0.29 33.89 3.71
CA ALA A 448 -0.56 35.00 3.31
C ALA A 448 -0.38 35.39 1.83
N GLU A 449 0.87 35.49 1.36
CA GLU A 449 1.18 35.83 -0.03
C GLU A 449 0.73 34.75 -1.03
N ILE A 450 0.87 33.47 -0.66
CA ILE A 450 0.38 32.35 -1.49
C ILE A 450 -1.15 32.38 -1.60
N LEU A 451 -1.85 32.68 -0.51
CA LEU A 451 -3.31 32.81 -0.53
C LEU A 451 -3.76 34.02 -1.35
N ALA A 452 -3.10 35.16 -1.18
CA ALA A 452 -3.37 36.35 -1.98
C ALA A 452 -3.16 36.08 -3.48
N TRP A 453 -2.05 35.42 -3.85
CA TRP A 453 -1.80 34.98 -5.22
C TRP A 453 -2.91 34.07 -5.75
N GLY A 454 -3.28 33.03 -5.01
CA GLY A 454 -4.29 32.06 -5.42
C GLY A 454 -5.71 32.63 -5.53
N ARG A 455 -6.01 33.71 -4.79
CA ARG A 455 -7.30 34.41 -4.81
C ARG A 455 -7.34 35.60 -5.78
N GLY A 456 -6.22 35.93 -6.40
CA GLY A 456 -6.10 37.13 -7.25
C GLY A 456 -6.17 38.45 -6.47
N GLU A 457 -5.86 38.42 -5.18
CA GLU A 457 -5.83 39.59 -4.30
C GLU A 457 -4.51 40.36 -4.44
N ALA A 458 -4.47 41.59 -3.93
CA ALA A 458 -3.25 42.39 -3.91
C ALA A 458 -2.19 41.73 -3.01
N ARG A 459 -0.98 41.58 -3.54
CA ARG A 459 0.17 41.01 -2.87
C ARG A 459 1.05 42.11 -2.29
N SER A 460 1.67 41.88 -1.13
CA SER A 460 2.69 42.79 -0.65
C SER A 460 3.95 42.66 -1.51
N ALA A 461 4.68 43.75 -1.71
CA ALA A 461 5.84 43.80 -2.61
C ALA A 461 7.12 43.24 -1.98
N VAL A 462 7.02 42.29 -1.05
CA VAL A 462 8.14 41.80 -0.24
C VAL A 462 8.64 40.45 -0.73
#